data_AF-A0A6S6W0M7-F1
#
_entry.id   AF-A0A6S6W0M7-F1
#
_cell.length_a   1.000
_cell.length_b   1.000
_cell.length_c   1.000
_cell.angle_alpha   90.00
_cell.angle_beta   90.00
_cell.angle_gamma   90.00
#
_symmetry.space_group_name_H-M   'P 1'
#
loop_
_entity.id
_entity.type
_entity.pdbx_description
1 polymer ?
#
loop_
_entity_poly.entity_id
_entity_poly.type
_entity_poly.pdbx_seq_one_letter_code
_entity_poly.pdbx_strand_id
1 'polypeptide(L)'
;MSSTPATWAPTMKYQQGRDRSQPQERTLLEQYADESIVTFWRAFKGKTANYNHDVDVATTVNISNAIDLIYTNPMAPSQVIWGITHPTDAHPGVQGIIGNQTLIDILLIRHFKNHGGLVLPPLSSARAVQDWYEKLAEKERAEGKTWMTGRTMVRYPNWRDARGAVVTGRGVAVAARGRGYGRGRGGMGGGY
;
A
#
# COMPACT_ATOMS: atom_id res chain seq x y z
N MET A 1 -25.77 20.81 -23.18
CA MET A 1 -25.52 19.77 -22.17
C MET A 1 -24.02 19.55 -22.11
N SER A 2 -23.37 19.92 -21.01
CA SER A 2 -21.93 19.70 -20.80
C SER A 2 -21.75 18.25 -20.37
N SER A 3 -21.37 17.36 -21.29
CA SER A 3 -20.92 16.02 -20.92
C SER A 3 -19.56 16.16 -20.24
N THR A 4 -19.50 15.89 -18.93
CA THR A 4 -18.22 15.70 -18.24
C THR A 4 -17.44 14.62 -18.99
N PRO A 5 -16.22 14.88 -19.49
CA PRO A 5 -15.45 13.86 -20.18
C PRO A 5 -15.26 12.66 -19.23
N ALA A 6 -15.49 11.45 -19.74
CA ALA A 6 -15.27 10.24 -18.98
C ALA A 6 -13.82 10.22 -18.46
N THR A 7 -13.64 10.02 -17.16
CA THR A 7 -12.31 9.94 -16.55
C THR A 7 -11.54 8.78 -17.18
N TRP A 8 -10.43 9.08 -17.84
CA TRP A 8 -9.53 8.09 -18.41
C TRP A 8 -8.99 7.16 -17.32
N ALA A 9 -9.38 5.89 -17.35
CA ALA A 9 -9.03 4.89 -16.34
C ALA A 9 -8.79 3.51 -16.97
N PRO A 10 -7.71 3.34 -17.77
CA PRO A 10 -7.39 2.05 -18.38
C PRO A 10 -7.07 0.99 -17.32
N THR A 11 -7.27 -0.28 -17.67
CA THR A 11 -6.93 -1.40 -16.79
C THR A 11 -5.40 -1.48 -16.62
N MET A 12 -4.93 -1.43 -15.37
CA MET A 12 -3.51 -1.55 -15.01
C MET A 12 -3.10 -3.00 -14.69
N LYS A 13 -3.60 -3.94 -15.48
CA LYS A 13 -3.17 -5.34 -15.45
C LYS A 13 -2.43 -5.63 -16.74
N TYR A 14 -1.20 -6.11 -16.62
CA TYR A 14 -0.37 -6.45 -17.77
C TYR A 14 -0.07 -7.94 -17.75
N GLN A 15 -0.42 -8.64 -18.82
CA GLN A 15 0.02 -10.01 -19.06
C GLN A 15 1.22 -9.99 -20.01
N GLN A 16 2.25 -10.75 -19.67
CA GLN A 16 3.41 -10.93 -20.57
C GLN A 16 2.97 -11.68 -21.82
N GLY A 17 3.52 -11.35 -22.98
CA GLY A 17 3.08 -11.90 -24.26
C GLY A 17 3.08 -13.42 -24.32
N ARG A 18 4.06 -14.06 -23.67
CA ARG A 18 4.19 -15.53 -23.59
C ARG A 18 3.07 -16.22 -22.78
N ASP A 19 2.45 -15.50 -21.85
CA ASP A 19 1.46 -16.04 -20.91
C ASP A 19 0.02 -15.77 -21.40
N ARG A 20 -0.14 -15.02 -22.50
CA ARG A 20 -1.45 -14.70 -23.08
C ARG A 20 -1.99 -15.90 -23.88
N SER A 21 -3.20 -16.34 -23.57
CA SER A 21 -3.91 -17.34 -24.39
C SER A 21 -4.47 -16.70 -25.67
N GLN A 22 -4.14 -17.25 -26.84
CA GLN A 22 -4.86 -16.87 -28.07
C GLN A 22 -6.32 -17.37 -27.96
N PRO A 23 -7.35 -16.54 -28.26
CA PRO A 23 -7.36 -15.27 -28.99
C PRO A 23 -7.80 -14.08 -28.12
N GLN A 24 -7.26 -13.93 -26.91
CA GLN A 24 -7.71 -12.86 -26.01
C GLN A 24 -7.34 -11.48 -26.56
N GLU A 25 -8.31 -10.57 -26.63
CA GLU A 25 -8.09 -9.19 -27.08
C GLU A 25 -7.13 -8.48 -26.11
N ARG A 26 -6.08 -7.86 -26.65
CA ARG A 26 -5.07 -7.14 -25.86
C ARG A 26 -5.69 -5.89 -25.27
N THR A 27 -5.48 -5.66 -23.97
CA THR A 27 -5.84 -4.41 -23.31
C THR A 27 -5.05 -3.24 -23.89
N LEU A 28 -5.55 -2.02 -23.69
CA LEU A 28 -4.85 -0.82 -24.15
C LEU A 28 -3.43 -0.69 -23.57
N LEU A 29 -3.23 -1.07 -22.31
CA LEU A 29 -1.91 -1.07 -21.68
C LEU A 29 -0.97 -2.08 -22.38
N GLU A 30 -1.47 -3.26 -22.72
CA GLU A 30 -0.68 -4.27 -23.44
C GLU A 30 -0.32 -3.81 -24.86
N GLN A 31 -1.27 -3.21 -25.58
CA GLN A 31 -1.00 -2.60 -26.89
C GLN A 31 0.09 -1.52 -26.78
N TYR A 32 -0.07 -0.58 -25.85
CA TYR A 32 0.92 0.49 -25.62
C TYR A 32 2.30 -0.06 -25.19
N ALA A 33 2.32 -1.07 -24.33
CA ALA A 33 3.56 -1.70 -23.89
C ALA A 33 4.29 -2.39 -25.05
N ASP A 34 3.58 -3.22 -25.81
CA ASP A 34 4.16 -4.01 -26.90
C ASP A 34 4.64 -3.09 -28.04
N GLU A 35 3.85 -2.07 -28.39
CA GLU A 35 4.07 -1.26 -29.60
C GLU A 35 4.96 -0.03 -29.32
N SER A 36 4.89 0.53 -28.12
CA SER A 36 5.66 1.74 -27.75
C SER A 36 6.81 1.44 -26.79
N ILE A 37 6.52 0.94 -25.59
CA ILE A 37 7.53 0.80 -24.52
C ILE A 37 8.62 -0.21 -24.91
N VAL A 38 8.23 -1.40 -25.32
CA VAL A 38 9.17 -2.48 -25.70
C VAL A 38 9.99 -2.06 -26.92
N THR A 39 9.36 -1.45 -27.92
CA THR A 39 10.05 -0.90 -29.10
C THR A 39 11.12 0.11 -28.69
N PHE A 40 10.76 1.06 -27.81
CA PHE A 40 11.71 2.05 -27.29
C PHE A 40 12.85 1.39 -26.50
N TRP A 41 12.57 0.44 -25.61
CA TRP A 41 13.61 -0.22 -24.83
C TRP A 41 14.55 -1.10 -25.65
N ARG A 42 14.06 -1.75 -26.70
CA ARG A 42 14.91 -2.49 -27.64
C ARG A 42 15.94 -1.58 -28.31
N ALA A 43 15.55 -0.35 -28.62
CA ALA A 43 16.45 0.62 -29.26
C ALA A 43 17.48 1.22 -28.29
N PHE A 44 17.13 1.43 -27.01
CA PHE A 44 17.94 2.28 -26.12
C PHE A 44 18.38 1.67 -24.79
N LYS A 45 17.83 0.55 -24.33
CA LYS A 45 18.11 0.02 -22.97
C LYS A 45 19.40 -0.82 -22.89
N GLY A 46 20.14 -0.98 -23.99
CA GLY A 46 21.46 -1.64 -24.01
C GLY A 46 21.46 -3.10 -23.54
N LYS A 47 20.33 -3.81 -23.71
CA LYS A 47 20.20 -5.23 -23.34
C LYS A 47 20.70 -6.14 -24.47
N THR A 48 20.99 -7.39 -24.14
CA THR A 48 21.42 -8.40 -25.13
C THR A 48 20.34 -8.60 -26.21
N ALA A 49 20.77 -8.99 -27.42
CA ALA A 49 19.84 -9.40 -28.46
C ALA A 49 18.86 -10.47 -27.92
N ASN A 50 17.60 -10.37 -28.30
CA ASN A 50 16.50 -11.24 -27.85
C ASN A 50 16.13 -11.15 -26.35
N TYR A 51 16.58 -10.14 -25.61
CA TYR A 51 16.12 -9.92 -24.24
C TYR A 51 14.60 -9.73 -24.18
N ASN A 52 13.93 -10.46 -23.28
CA ASN A 52 12.50 -10.35 -23.07
C ASN A 52 12.17 -9.14 -22.17
N HIS A 53 11.72 -8.05 -22.79
CA HIS A 53 11.34 -6.82 -22.10
C HIS A 53 9.99 -6.90 -21.36
N ASP A 54 9.17 -7.92 -21.59
CA ASP A 54 7.86 -8.05 -20.94
C ASP A 54 7.99 -8.14 -19.41
N VAL A 55 9.08 -8.74 -18.92
CA VAL A 55 9.37 -8.82 -17.48
C VAL A 55 9.63 -7.42 -16.89
N ASP A 56 10.31 -6.56 -17.65
CA ASP A 56 10.56 -5.18 -17.24
C ASP A 56 9.26 -4.37 -17.20
N VAL A 57 8.37 -4.58 -18.19
CA VAL A 57 7.05 -3.93 -18.22
C VAL A 57 6.20 -4.39 -17.04
N ALA A 58 6.09 -5.70 -16.82
CA ALA A 58 5.34 -6.26 -15.70
C ALA A 58 5.84 -5.73 -14.35
N THR A 59 7.17 -5.66 -14.18
CA THR A 59 7.78 -5.08 -12.98
C THR A 59 7.41 -3.60 -12.81
N THR A 60 7.44 -2.83 -13.89
CA THR A 60 7.09 -1.40 -13.88
C THR A 60 5.62 -1.16 -13.53
N VAL A 61 4.72 -1.97 -14.10
CA VAL A 61 3.27 -1.93 -13.78
C VAL A 61 3.03 -2.29 -12.31
N ASN A 62 3.70 -3.31 -11.78
CA ASN A 62 3.62 -3.68 -10.36
C ASN A 62 4.10 -2.56 -9.44
N ILE A 63 5.21 -1.89 -9.77
CA ILE A 63 5.71 -0.72 -9.03
C ILE A 63 4.68 0.40 -9.07
N SER A 64 4.10 0.71 -10.24
CA SER A 64 3.07 1.74 -10.39
C SER A 64 1.85 1.44 -9.50
N ASN A 65 1.33 0.22 -9.58
CA ASN A 65 0.19 -0.21 -8.77
C ASN A 65 0.48 -0.16 -7.26
N ALA A 66 1.71 -0.47 -6.84
CA ALA A 66 2.12 -0.35 -5.44
C ALA A 66 2.15 1.11 -4.97
N ILE A 67 2.56 2.05 -5.82
CA ILE A 67 2.51 3.49 -5.53
C ILE A 67 1.05 3.95 -5.39
N ASP A 68 0.18 3.55 -6.29
CA ASP A 68 -1.25 3.90 -6.24
C ASP A 68 -1.92 3.31 -4.99
N LEU A 69 -1.55 2.09 -4.60
CA LEU A 69 -2.03 1.44 -3.38
C LEU A 69 -1.72 2.28 -2.14
N ILE A 70 -0.51 2.79 -1.98
CA ILE A 70 -0.17 3.57 -0.77
C ILE A 70 -0.81 4.97 -0.76
N TYR A 71 -1.09 5.53 -1.94
CA TYR A 71 -1.76 6.83 -2.06
C TYR A 71 -3.24 6.74 -1.72
N THR A 72 -3.88 5.67 -2.15
CA THR A 72 -5.30 5.42 -1.90
C THR A 72 -5.55 4.82 -0.52
N ASN A 73 -4.59 4.06 0.02
CA ASN A 73 -4.69 3.41 1.30
C ASN A 73 -3.50 3.76 2.23
N PRO A 74 -3.68 4.75 3.14
CA PRO A 74 -2.66 5.14 4.10
C PRO A 74 -2.19 4.02 5.05
N MET A 75 -2.95 2.92 5.17
CA MET A 75 -2.62 1.76 6.02
C MET A 75 -1.77 0.72 5.29
N ALA A 76 -1.69 0.76 3.96
CA ALA A 76 -0.95 -0.23 3.18
C ALA A 76 0.54 -0.33 3.60
N PRO A 77 1.27 0.78 3.86
CA PRO A 77 2.64 0.69 4.32
C PRO A 77 2.80 -0.02 5.67
N SER A 78 1.81 0.04 6.58
CA SER A 78 1.88 -0.74 7.82
C SER A 78 1.83 -2.24 7.55
N GLN A 79 1.05 -2.69 6.56
CA GLN A 79 1.01 -4.10 6.16
C GLN A 79 2.30 -4.52 5.45
N VAL A 80 2.92 -3.64 4.67
CA VAL A 80 4.24 -3.90 4.06
C VAL A 80 5.28 -4.13 5.15
N ILE A 81 5.34 -3.27 6.18
CA ILE A 81 6.27 -3.41 7.30
C ILE A 81 6.01 -4.70 8.10
N TRP A 82 4.74 -5.03 8.35
CA TRP A 82 4.38 -6.33 8.95
C TRP A 82 4.90 -7.49 8.10
N GLY A 83 4.65 -7.47 6.80
CA GLY A 83 5.07 -8.55 5.90
C GLY A 83 6.58 -8.69 5.73
N ILE A 84 7.36 -7.62 5.92
CA ILE A 84 8.83 -7.71 5.96
C ILE A 84 9.30 -8.47 7.20
N THR A 85 8.68 -8.21 8.35
CA THR A 85 9.03 -8.86 9.62
C THR A 85 8.41 -10.27 9.75
N HIS A 86 7.30 -10.52 9.04
CA HIS A 86 6.55 -11.78 9.05
C HIS A 86 6.20 -12.25 7.62
N PRO A 87 7.19 -12.68 6.80
CA PRO A 87 6.97 -12.96 5.38
C PRO A 87 5.93 -14.06 5.08
N THR A 88 5.82 -15.05 5.98
CA THR A 88 4.86 -16.15 5.87
C THR A 88 3.45 -15.79 6.33
N ASP A 89 3.29 -14.63 6.99
CA ASP A 89 2.01 -14.14 7.51
C ASP A 89 1.59 -12.83 6.83
N ALA A 90 2.28 -12.40 5.78
CA ALA A 90 2.01 -11.15 5.09
C ALA A 90 0.61 -11.14 4.43
N HIS A 91 -0.01 -9.96 4.36
CA HIS A 91 -1.28 -9.78 3.67
C HIS A 91 -1.08 -9.99 2.14
N PRO A 92 -1.93 -10.79 1.45
CA PRO A 92 -1.72 -11.12 0.03
C PRO A 92 -1.55 -9.90 -0.89
N GLY A 93 -2.30 -8.83 -0.61
CA GLY A 93 -2.23 -7.57 -1.37
C GLY A 93 -0.88 -6.82 -1.29
N VAL A 94 0.02 -7.19 -0.38
CA VAL A 94 1.38 -6.60 -0.29
C VAL A 94 2.50 -7.62 -0.56
N GLN A 95 2.17 -8.89 -0.84
CA GLN A 95 3.16 -9.95 -1.02
C GLN A 95 4.16 -9.64 -2.16
N GLY A 96 3.68 -9.01 -3.24
CA GLY A 96 4.52 -8.59 -4.37
C GLY A 96 5.46 -7.43 -4.06
N ILE A 97 5.32 -6.78 -2.90
CA ILE A 97 6.11 -5.60 -2.49
C ILE A 97 7.23 -6.01 -1.52
N ILE A 98 6.96 -6.91 -0.57
CA ILE A 98 7.85 -7.18 0.58
C ILE A 98 9.25 -7.70 0.19
N GLY A 99 9.41 -8.26 -1.01
CA GLY A 99 10.70 -8.73 -1.52
C GLY A 99 11.55 -7.67 -2.23
N ASN A 100 11.03 -6.46 -2.44
CA ASN A 100 11.70 -5.41 -3.21
C ASN A 100 12.09 -4.22 -2.32
N GLN A 101 13.32 -4.24 -1.80
CA GLN A 101 13.85 -3.23 -0.88
C GLN A 101 13.75 -1.81 -1.44
N THR A 102 14.18 -1.60 -2.68
CA THR A 102 14.13 -0.28 -3.33
C THR A 102 12.70 0.24 -3.43
N LEU A 103 11.74 -0.63 -3.77
CA LEU A 103 10.34 -0.24 -3.81
C LEU A 103 9.84 0.14 -2.42
N ILE A 104 10.15 -0.66 -1.39
CA ILE A 104 9.78 -0.37 0.00
C ILE A 104 10.27 1.02 0.41
N ASP A 105 11.53 1.35 0.13
CA ASP A 105 12.11 2.66 0.45
C ASP A 105 11.36 3.80 -0.25
N ILE A 106 11.07 3.63 -1.55
CA ILE A 106 10.28 4.60 -2.33
C ILE A 106 8.89 4.78 -1.70
N LEU A 107 8.22 3.69 -1.31
CA LEU A 107 6.89 3.74 -0.72
C LEU A 107 6.91 4.44 0.65
N LEU A 108 7.93 4.20 1.48
CA LEU A 108 8.09 4.85 2.79
C LEU A 108 8.32 6.36 2.64
N ILE A 109 9.20 6.78 1.73
CA ILE A 109 9.45 8.20 1.46
C ILE A 109 8.20 8.89 0.92
N ARG A 110 7.49 8.23 -0.01
CA ARG A 110 6.23 8.76 -0.57
C ARG A 110 5.12 8.84 0.48
N HIS A 111 5.01 7.85 1.37
CA HIS A 111 4.07 7.90 2.49
C HIS A 111 4.42 9.03 3.46
N PHE A 112 5.70 9.27 3.75
CA PHE A 112 6.11 10.44 4.53
C PHE A 112 5.66 11.75 3.88
N LYS A 113 5.89 11.91 2.57
CA LYS A 113 5.50 13.10 1.82
C LYS A 113 4.00 13.41 1.90
N ASN A 114 3.15 12.39 1.83
CA ASN A 114 1.70 12.58 1.71
C ASN A 114 0.93 12.39 3.02
N HIS A 115 1.45 11.60 3.95
CA HIS A 115 0.73 11.18 5.16
C HIS A 115 1.53 11.42 6.45
N GLY A 116 2.75 11.95 6.39
CA GLY A 116 3.56 12.27 7.58
C GLY A 116 4.40 11.13 8.13
N GLY A 117 4.37 9.97 7.48
CA GLY A 117 5.29 8.84 7.73
C GLY A 117 4.84 7.95 8.89
N LEU A 118 5.57 6.84 9.05
CA LEU A 118 5.34 5.87 10.12
C LEU A 118 6.52 5.86 11.10
N VAL A 119 6.22 5.61 12.36
CA VAL A 119 7.23 5.17 13.31
C VAL A 119 7.48 3.68 13.05
N LEU A 120 8.71 3.34 12.69
CA LEU A 120 9.07 1.99 12.25
C LEU A 120 9.79 1.20 13.35
N PRO A 121 9.62 -0.14 13.42
CA PRO A 121 10.52 -0.99 14.22
C PRO A 121 11.98 -0.80 13.77
N PRO A 122 12.97 -0.88 14.69
CA PRO A 122 12.86 -1.31 16.09
C PRO A 122 12.60 -0.18 17.11
N LEU A 123 12.12 1.00 16.69
CA LEU A 123 11.80 2.09 17.63
C LEU A 123 10.77 1.63 18.68
N SER A 124 10.95 2.05 19.94
CA SER A 124 10.21 1.52 21.09
C SER A 124 8.68 1.59 20.94
N SER A 125 8.16 2.70 20.42
CA SER A 125 6.72 2.88 20.20
C SER A 125 6.16 1.99 19.08
N ALA A 126 6.97 1.65 18.08
CA ALA A 126 6.59 0.71 17.02
C ALA A 126 6.73 -0.74 17.50
N ARG A 127 7.71 -1.04 18.34
CA ARG A 127 7.92 -2.37 18.92
C ARG A 127 6.75 -2.78 19.82
N ALA A 128 6.29 -1.88 20.69
CA ALA A 128 5.12 -2.16 21.53
C ALA A 128 3.85 -2.48 20.70
N VAL A 129 3.69 -1.81 19.55
CA VAL A 129 2.61 -2.12 18.59
C VAL A 129 2.83 -3.50 17.97
N GLN A 130 4.05 -3.81 17.54
CA GLN A 130 4.37 -5.09 16.93
C GLN A 130 4.09 -6.25 17.91
N ASP A 131 4.58 -6.19 19.14
CA ASP A 131 4.36 -7.24 20.16
C ASP A 131 2.87 -7.47 20.46
N TRP A 132 2.04 -6.41 20.39
CA TRP A 132 0.60 -6.52 20.57
C TRP A 132 -0.07 -7.22 19.38
N TYR A 133 0.30 -6.83 18.16
CA TYR A 133 -0.23 -7.43 16.94
C TYR A 133 0.24 -8.88 16.74
N GLU A 134 1.43 -9.25 17.20
CA GLU A 134 1.90 -10.65 17.21
C GLU A 134 0.96 -11.53 18.03
N LYS A 135 0.67 -11.14 19.27
CA LYS A 135 -0.28 -11.85 20.14
C LYS A 135 -1.68 -11.91 19.53
N LEU A 136 -2.12 -10.83 18.90
CA LEU A 136 -3.42 -10.79 18.23
C LEU A 136 -3.46 -11.72 17.02
N ALA A 137 -2.42 -11.72 16.18
CA ALA A 137 -2.34 -12.54 14.98
C ALA A 137 -2.32 -14.04 15.30
N GLU A 138 -1.64 -14.43 16.39
CA GLU A 138 -1.67 -15.79 16.93
C GLU A 138 -3.07 -16.20 17.36
N LYS A 139 -3.74 -15.34 18.15
CA LYS A 139 -5.12 -15.58 18.58
C LYS A 139 -6.07 -15.70 17.37
N GLU A 140 -6.00 -14.77 16.42
CA GLU A 140 -6.85 -14.79 15.23
C GLU A 140 -6.59 -16.02 14.36
N ARG A 141 -5.33 -16.49 14.28
CA ARG A 141 -5.00 -17.74 13.58
C ARG A 141 -5.60 -18.96 14.28
N ALA A 142 -5.55 -19.01 15.61
CA ALA A 142 -6.19 -20.08 16.38
C ALA A 142 -7.72 -20.09 16.22
N GLU A 143 -8.33 -18.93 16.01
CA GLU A 143 -9.76 -18.77 15.68
C GLU A 143 -10.08 -19.07 14.20
N GLY A 144 -9.09 -19.45 13.37
CA GLY A 144 -9.28 -19.75 11.95
C GLY A 144 -9.52 -18.52 11.07
N LYS A 145 -9.25 -17.31 11.56
CA LYS A 145 -9.41 -16.07 10.77
C LYS A 145 -8.33 -15.93 9.72
N THR A 146 -8.73 -15.46 8.54
CA THR A 146 -7.83 -15.14 7.43
C THR A 146 -7.80 -13.64 7.15
N TRP A 147 -6.82 -13.19 6.36
CA TRP A 147 -6.74 -11.81 5.88
C TRP A 147 -7.99 -11.35 5.12
N MET A 148 -8.71 -12.28 4.49
CA MET A 148 -9.92 -11.97 3.72
C MET A 148 -11.21 -12.05 4.55
N THR A 149 -11.17 -12.68 5.72
CA THR A 149 -12.38 -13.07 6.48
C THR A 149 -12.46 -12.54 7.89
N GLY A 150 -11.47 -11.77 8.38
CA GLY A 150 -11.61 -11.09 9.67
C GLY A 150 -10.35 -10.85 10.47
N ARG A 151 -9.15 -10.97 9.88
CA ARG A 151 -7.92 -10.55 10.56
C ARG A 151 -7.82 -9.04 10.71
N THR A 152 -7.29 -8.59 11.83
CA THR A 152 -7.08 -7.18 12.11
C THR A 152 -5.82 -6.68 11.43
N MET A 153 -5.92 -5.58 10.68
CA MET A 153 -4.77 -4.96 10.02
C MET A 153 -3.86 -4.25 11.03
N VAL A 154 -2.55 -4.45 10.87
CA VAL A 154 -1.52 -3.78 11.68
C VAL A 154 -1.52 -2.28 11.45
N ARG A 155 -1.34 -1.49 12.50
CA ARG A 155 -1.27 -0.03 12.36
C ARG A 155 -0.15 0.57 13.21
N TYR A 156 0.93 0.97 12.54
CA TYR A 156 2.01 1.68 13.20
C TYR A 156 1.66 3.15 13.48
N PRO A 157 2.26 3.77 14.50
CA PRO A 157 2.02 5.19 14.83
C PRO A 157 2.47 6.10 13.68
N ASN A 158 1.80 7.24 13.53
CA ASN A 158 2.22 8.26 12.59
C ASN A 158 3.41 9.07 13.14
N TRP A 159 4.45 9.24 12.33
CA TRP A 159 5.68 9.92 12.74
C TRP A 159 5.49 11.41 12.99
N ARG A 160 4.79 12.12 12.09
CA ARG A 160 4.50 13.55 12.24
C ARG A 160 3.70 13.81 13.52
N ASP A 161 2.67 13.01 13.78
CA ASP A 161 1.80 13.20 14.94
C ASP A 161 2.53 12.89 16.25
N ALA A 162 3.39 11.86 16.26
CA ALA A 162 4.23 11.52 17.41
C ALA A 162 5.22 12.65 17.78
N ARG A 163 5.73 13.41 16.79
CA ARG A 163 6.58 14.58 17.05
C ARG A 163 5.80 15.83 17.44
N GLY A 164 4.61 16.04 16.85
CA GLY A 164 3.74 17.18 17.20
C GLY A 164 3.28 17.16 18.67
N ALA A 165 3.16 15.97 19.26
CA ALA A 165 2.88 15.78 20.68
C ALA A 165 4.01 16.28 21.61
N VAL A 166 5.26 16.37 21.12
CA VAL A 166 6.41 16.81 21.94
C VAL A 166 6.53 18.34 21.98
N VAL A 167 5.98 19.07 20.99
CA VAL A 167 6.10 20.54 20.91
C VAL A 167 5.02 21.28 21.73
N THR A 168 3.97 20.58 22.20
CA THR A 168 2.82 21.22 22.85
C THR A 168 2.59 20.88 24.32
N GLY A 169 3.55 20.27 25.05
CA GLY A 169 3.27 19.96 26.46
C GLY A 169 4.46 19.58 27.32
N ARG A 170 4.86 20.49 28.21
CA ARG A 170 4.99 20.11 29.62
C ARG A 170 3.68 19.43 30.02
N GLY A 171 3.72 18.12 30.26
CA GLY A 171 2.68 17.41 31.00
C GLY A 171 1.75 16.52 30.16
N VAL A 172 1.62 15.30 30.68
CA VAL A 172 0.55 14.30 30.46
C VAL A 172 0.75 13.35 29.27
N ALA A 173 1.16 12.13 29.63
CA ALA A 173 1.05 10.93 28.83
C ALA A 173 -0.40 10.71 28.40
N VAL A 174 -0.64 10.65 27.09
CA VAL A 174 -1.93 10.21 26.55
C VAL A 174 -1.71 8.90 25.82
N ALA A 175 -2.09 7.82 26.51
CA ALA A 175 -2.39 6.55 25.91
C ALA A 175 -3.32 6.76 24.71
N ALA A 176 -2.92 6.23 23.54
CA ALA A 176 -3.70 6.29 22.32
C ALA A 176 -4.98 5.45 22.46
N ARG A 177 -6.00 6.00 23.14
CA ARG A 177 -7.41 5.62 22.94
C ARG A 177 -7.91 6.36 21.70
N GLY A 178 -8.54 5.60 20.81
CA GLY A 178 -8.95 6.03 19.49
C GLY A 178 -9.69 7.37 19.47
N ARG A 179 -9.28 8.25 18.55
CA ARG A 179 -10.10 9.39 18.15
C ARG A 179 -11.00 8.96 17.01
N GLY A 180 -12.27 8.78 17.37
CA GLY A 180 -13.38 8.85 16.45
C GLY A 180 -13.46 10.23 15.79
N TYR A 181 -13.84 10.23 14.53
CA TYR A 181 -14.21 11.41 13.78
C TYR A 181 -15.52 11.95 14.36
N GLY A 182 -15.48 13.13 14.98
CA GLY A 182 -16.68 13.87 15.36
C GLY A 182 -16.95 14.99 14.37
N ARG A 183 -18.20 15.12 13.91
CA ARG A 183 -19.00 16.35 14.05
C ARG A 183 -20.42 16.20 13.48
N GLY A 184 -21.39 16.36 14.37
CA GLY A 184 -22.78 16.73 14.08
C GLY A 184 -23.41 17.17 15.39
N ARG A 185 -23.67 18.48 15.54
CA ARG A 185 -24.00 19.18 16.79
C ARG A 185 -25.46 19.66 16.77
N GLY A 186 -26.15 19.50 17.90
CA GLY A 186 -27.35 20.26 18.30
C GLY A 186 -28.67 19.53 18.04
N GLY A 187 -29.64 19.44 18.95
CA GLY A 187 -29.80 20.03 20.28
C GLY A 187 -30.99 19.38 21.01
N MET A 188 -31.06 19.56 22.33
CA MET A 188 -32.08 19.05 23.25
C MET A 188 -33.41 19.82 23.20
N GLY A 189 -34.49 19.11 23.58
CA GLY A 189 -35.79 19.62 24.07
C GLY A 189 -36.95 18.86 23.43
N GLY A 190 -37.88 18.17 24.08
CA GLY A 190 -38.31 18.16 25.49
C GLY A 190 -39.77 18.62 25.59
N GLY A 191 -40.72 17.66 25.67
CA GLY A 191 -42.00 17.74 26.40
C GLY A 191 -43.08 18.77 26.01
N TYR A 192 -44.26 18.21 25.68
CA TYR A 192 -45.58 18.81 25.38
C TYR A 192 -45.80 19.39 24.00
#